data_AF-A0A2S9RRN2-F1
#
_entry.id   AF-A0A2S9RRN2-F1
#
_cell.length_a   1.000
_cell.length_b   1.000
_cell.length_c   1.000
_cell.angle_alpha   90.00
_cell.angle_beta   90.00
_cell.angle_gamma   90.00
#
_symmetry.space_group_name_H-M   'P 1'
#
loop_
_entity.id
_entity.type
_entity.pdbx_description
1 polymer ?
#
loop_
_entity_poly.entity_id
_entity_poly.type
_entity_poly.pdbx_seq_one_letter_code
_entity_poly.pdbx_strand_id
1 'polypeptide(L)'
;MLHKVTQKERDIMQATLRQQGGAAVLTVPMAILQQMGWQIGHKINLETQGESVVLTPIKRQARGRKTVAELLSNIDSQEIAALNASVSNFTQSEPTGKEVW
;
A
#
# COMPACT_ATOMS: atom_id res chain seq x y z
N MET A 1 -15.25 25.50 19.03
CA MET A 1 -14.84 24.13 18.66
C MET A 1 -13.79 24.24 17.56
N LEU A 2 -12.52 24.43 17.93
CA LEU A 2 -11.41 24.54 16.97
C LEU A 2 -10.90 23.14 16.62
N HIS A 3 -11.05 22.75 15.36
CA HIS A 3 -10.38 21.58 14.81
C HIS A 3 -8.89 21.90 14.67
N LYS A 4 -8.06 21.37 15.57
CA LYS A 4 -6.61 21.33 15.37
C LYS A 4 -6.34 20.36 14.22
N VAL A 5 -6.07 20.89 13.03
CA VAL A 5 -5.43 20.14 11.95
C VAL A 5 -4.05 19.76 12.48
N THR A 6 -3.85 18.47 12.72
CA THR A 6 -2.57 17.90 13.14
C THR A 6 -1.52 18.18 12.06
N GLN A 7 -0.72 19.23 12.26
CA GLN A 7 0.48 19.45 11.45
C GLN A 7 1.43 18.29 11.70
N LYS A 8 1.56 17.42 10.70
CA LYS A 8 2.62 16.42 10.64
C LYS A 8 3.94 17.18 10.51
N GLU A 9 4.81 17.04 11.50
CA GLU A 9 6.13 17.63 11.59
C GLU A 9 6.92 17.37 10.28
N ARG A 10 7.37 18.44 9.62
CA ARG A 10 8.20 18.33 8.41
C ARG A 10 9.64 18.18 8.86
N ASP A 11 10.17 16.97 8.75
CA ASP A 11 11.59 16.73 8.97
C ASP A 11 12.37 17.31 7.77
N ILE A 12 13.03 18.45 7.96
CA ILE A 12 13.80 19.11 6.91
C ILE A 12 15.20 18.53 6.93
N MET A 13 15.49 17.68 5.95
CA MET A 13 16.81 17.07 5.78
C MET A 13 17.52 17.71 4.59
N GLN A 14 18.80 18.06 4.77
CA GLN A 14 19.67 18.53 3.70
C GLN A 14 20.44 17.34 3.12
N ALA A 15 20.59 17.30 1.80
CA ALA A 15 21.35 16.27 1.11
C ALA A 15 22.14 16.88 -0.05
N THR A 16 23.35 16.36 -0.28
CA THR A 16 24.25 16.81 -1.35
C THR A 16 24.12 15.89 -2.56
N LEU A 17 24.01 16.47 -3.76
CA LEU A 17 24.09 15.71 -5.01
C LEU A 17 25.54 15.27 -5.23
N ARG A 18 25.72 14.00 -5.60
CA ARG A 18 27.02 13.45 -5.98
C ARG A 18 27.01 13.02 -7.44
N GLN A 19 28.14 13.08 -8.10
CA GLN A 19 28.29 12.52 -9.44
C GLN A 19 28.70 11.06 -9.36
N GLN A 20 28.06 10.21 -10.16
CA GLN A 20 28.44 8.82 -10.37
C GLN A 20 28.42 8.52 -11.87
N GLY A 21 29.61 8.47 -12.48
CA GLY A 21 29.73 8.39 -13.94
C GLY A 21 29.12 9.62 -14.62
N GLY A 22 28.20 9.37 -15.57
CA GLY A 22 27.46 10.41 -16.28
C GLY A 22 26.16 10.88 -15.63
N ALA A 23 25.87 10.46 -14.38
CA ALA A 23 24.62 10.78 -13.70
C ALA A 23 24.85 11.45 -12.34
N ALA A 24 23.88 12.28 -11.93
CA ALA A 24 23.79 12.77 -10.56
C ALA A 24 23.01 11.78 -9.69
N VAL A 25 23.46 11.59 -8.45
CA VAL A 25 22.85 10.70 -7.46
C VAL A 25 22.53 11.51 -6.20
N LEU A 26 21.33 11.32 -5.67
CA LEU A 26 20.88 11.89 -4.41
C LEU A 26 20.68 10.76 -3.40
N THR A 27 21.27 10.89 -2.22
CA THR A 27 21.02 9.94 -1.12
C THR A 27 19.70 10.28 -0.46
N VAL A 28 18.77 9.34 -0.44
CA VAL A 28 17.49 9.46 0.28
C VAL A 28 17.53 8.53 1.50
N PRO A 29 17.34 9.06 2.73
CA PRO A 29 17.23 8.24 3.94
C PRO A 29 16.15 7.16 3.84
N MET A 30 16.45 5.96 4.34
CA MET A 30 15.54 4.81 4.28
C MET A 30 14.19 5.06 4.97
N ALA A 31 14.17 5.87 6.04
CA ALA A 31 12.95 6.23 6.74
C ALA A 31 11.94 6.95 5.82
N ILE A 32 12.41 7.80 4.91
CA ILE A 32 11.55 8.51 3.95
C ILE A 32 10.94 7.52 2.95
N LEU A 33 11.73 6.58 2.44
CA LEU A 33 11.22 5.54 1.52
C LEU A 33 10.15 4.67 2.19
N GLN A 34 10.38 4.26 3.45
CA GLN A 34 9.43 3.46 4.22
C GLN A 34 8.11 4.20 4.48
N GLN A 35 8.18 5.48 4.84
CA GLN A 35 6.99 6.33 5.01
C GLN A 35 6.17 6.47 3.73
N MET A 36 6.81 6.44 2.56
CA MET A 36 6.16 6.47 1.25
C MET A 36 5.74 5.07 0.75
N GLY A 37 6.05 3.99 1.49
CA GLY A 37 5.79 2.61 1.09
C GLY A 37 6.62 2.15 -0.11
N TRP A 38 7.78 2.76 -0.34
CA TRP A 38 8.69 2.39 -1.43
C TRP A 38 9.72 1.38 -0.97
N GLN A 39 10.06 0.42 -1.84
CA GLN A 39 11.08 -0.58 -1.60
C GLN A 39 12.18 -0.46 -2.65
N ILE A 40 13.39 -0.90 -2.30
CA ILE A 40 14.51 -0.98 -3.26
C ILE A 40 14.09 -1.85 -4.44
N GLY A 41 14.35 -1.38 -5.66
CA GLY A 41 13.92 -2.03 -6.91
C GLY A 41 12.55 -1.57 -7.44
N HIS A 42 11.81 -0.73 -6.71
CA HIS A 42 10.63 -0.07 -7.26
C HIS A 42 11.00 0.82 -8.44
N LYS A 43 10.22 0.75 -9.51
CA LYS A 43 10.33 1.70 -10.62
C LYS A 43 9.60 2.99 -10.27
N ILE A 44 10.25 4.12 -10.54
CA ILE A 44 9.74 5.45 -10.26
C ILE A 44 9.79 6.30 -11.54
N ASN A 45 8.80 7.17 -11.70
CA ASN A 45 8.84 8.26 -12.67
C ASN A 45 9.58 9.45 -12.04
N LEU A 46 10.38 10.13 -12.86
CA LEU A 46 11.02 11.39 -12.53
C LEU A 46 10.49 12.47 -13.46
N GLU A 47 9.89 13.50 -12.89
CA GLU A 47 9.35 14.64 -13.63
C GLU A 47 9.93 15.94 -13.09
N THR A 48 10.25 16.88 -13.99
CA THR A 48 10.68 18.23 -13.61
C THR A 48 9.47 19.16 -13.54
N GLN A 49 9.35 19.91 -12.45
CA GLN A 49 8.30 20.92 -12.24
C GLN A 49 8.95 22.18 -11.69
N GLY A 50 9.34 23.10 -12.58
CA GLY A 50 10.09 24.30 -12.22
C GLY A 50 11.47 23.93 -11.63
N GLU A 51 11.72 24.39 -10.40
CA GLU A 51 12.94 24.08 -9.64
C GLU A 51 12.85 22.76 -8.85
N SER A 52 11.71 22.06 -8.94
CA SER A 52 11.47 20.81 -8.22
C SER A 52 11.60 19.59 -9.13
N VAL A 53 12.09 18.49 -8.56
CA VAL A 53 12.00 17.16 -9.16
C VAL A 53 10.94 16.38 -8.39
N VAL A 54 9.89 15.93 -9.09
CA VAL A 54 8.80 15.15 -8.53
C VAL A 54 9.05 13.68 -8.83
N LEU A 55 9.15 12.89 -7.78
CA LEU A 55 9.30 11.45 -7.84
C LEU A 55 7.94 10.80 -7.57
N THR A 56 7.43 10.00 -8.50
CA THR A 56 6.20 9.23 -8.29
C THR A 56 6.45 7.75 -8.54
N PRO A 57 5.84 6.82 -7.79
CA PRO A 57 5.92 5.42 -8.15
C PRO A 57 5.22 5.25 -9.50
N ILE A 58 5.80 4.45 -10.40
CA ILE A 58 5.06 4.05 -11.60
C ILE A 58 3.78 3.39 -11.10
N LYS A 59 2.62 3.96 -11.47
CA LYS A 59 1.30 3.42 -11.07
C LYS A 59 1.38 1.91 -11.18
N ARG A 60 1.09 1.20 -10.07
CA ARG A 60 0.95 -0.26 -10.08
C ARG A 60 0.15 -0.56 -11.34
N GLN A 61 0.74 -1.31 -12.29
CA GLN A 61 -0.06 -1.80 -13.42
C GLN A 61 -1.27 -2.45 -12.76
N ALA A 62 -2.45 -1.88 -12.97
CA ALA A 62 -3.67 -2.55 -12.59
C ALA A 62 -3.54 -3.92 -13.25
N ARG A 63 -3.63 -4.99 -12.47
CA ARG A 63 -3.47 -6.38 -12.96
C ARG A 63 -4.60 -6.79 -13.92
N GLY A 64 -5.23 -5.83 -14.60
CA GLY A 64 -6.54 -5.94 -15.20
C GLY A 64 -7.64 -6.00 -14.13
N ARG A 65 -8.90 -5.91 -14.58
CA ARG A 65 -9.99 -6.49 -13.79
C ARG A 65 -9.77 -7.99 -13.79
N LYS A 66 -9.58 -8.57 -12.62
CA LYS A 66 -9.58 -10.03 -12.48
C LYS A 66 -11.00 -10.53 -12.71
N THR A 67 -11.13 -11.61 -13.47
CA THR A 67 -12.35 -12.40 -13.54
C THR A 67 -12.59 -13.11 -12.21
N VAL A 68 -13.83 -13.53 -11.95
CA VAL A 68 -14.15 -14.35 -10.77
C VAL A 68 -13.28 -15.61 -10.72
N ALA A 69 -13.04 -16.25 -11.87
CA ALA A 69 -12.19 -17.44 -11.96
C ALA A 69 -10.74 -17.16 -11.50
N GLU A 70 -10.14 -16.04 -11.90
CA GLU A 70 -8.77 -15.66 -11.48
C GLU A 70 -8.67 -15.22 -10.02
N LEU A 71 -9.78 -14.80 -9.41
CA LEU A 71 -9.84 -14.54 -7.97
C LEU A 71 -9.86 -15.85 -7.18
N LEU A 72 -10.57 -16.86 -7.70
CA LEU A 72 -10.75 -18.16 -7.06
C LEU A 72 -9.61 -19.16 -7.37
N SER A 73 -8.79 -18.91 -8.39
CA SER A 73 -7.77 -19.87 -8.87
C SER A 73 -6.69 -20.26 -7.85
N ASN A 74 -6.53 -19.47 -6.78
CA ASN A 74 -5.54 -19.72 -5.71
C ASN A 74 -6.20 -20.13 -4.40
N ILE A 75 -7.51 -20.40 -4.40
CA ILE A 75 -8.23 -20.88 -3.22
C ILE A 75 -8.25 -22.41 -3.28
N ASP A 76 -7.71 -23.05 -2.26
CA ASP A 76 -7.82 -24.49 -2.11
C ASP A 76 -9.23 -24.86 -1.61
N SER A 77 -10.00 -25.50 -2.49
CA SER A 77 -11.36 -25.96 -2.16
C SER A 77 -11.42 -26.90 -0.95
N GLN A 78 -10.37 -27.68 -0.68
CA GLN A 78 -10.34 -28.60 0.46
C GLN A 78 -10.14 -27.83 1.78
N GLU A 79 -9.26 -26.81 1.77
CA GLU A 79 -9.07 -25.91 2.90
C GLU A 79 -10.38 -25.19 3.25
N ILE A 80 -11.09 -24.68 2.24
CA ILE A 80 -12.39 -24.02 2.44
C ILE A 80 -13.45 -24.99 2.95
N ALA A 81 -13.47 -26.23 2.46
CA ALA A 81 -14.40 -27.25 2.97
C ALA A 81 -14.14 -27.56 4.45
N ALA A 82 -12.86 -27.69 4.84
CA ALA A 82 -12.48 -27.91 6.23
C ALA A 82 -12.83 -26.70 7.12
N LEU A 83 -12.60 -25.47 6.64
CA LEU A 83 -12.99 -24.24 7.33
C LEU A 83 -14.50 -24.15 7.52
N ASN A 84 -15.28 -24.43 6.47
CA ASN A 84 -16.75 -24.40 6.55
C ASN A 84 -17.27 -25.42 7.57
N ALA A 85 -16.66 -26.61 7.64
CA ALA A 85 -17.01 -27.60 8.65
C ALA A 85 -16.70 -27.09 10.07
N SER A 86 -15.56 -26.42 10.28
CA SER A 86 -15.14 -25.96 11.60
C SER A 86 -15.99 -24.81 12.15
N VAL A 87 -16.53 -23.95 11.27
CA VAL A 87 -17.38 -22.81 11.67
C VAL A 87 -18.90 -23.09 11.58
N SER A 88 -19.30 -24.28 11.13
CA SER A 88 -20.70 -24.68 10.89
C SER A 88 -21.62 -24.43 12.08
N ASN A 89 -21.16 -24.74 13.29
CA ASN A 89 -21.91 -24.52 14.53
C ASN A 89 -22.28 -23.04 14.75
N PHE A 90 -21.41 -22.11 14.34
CA PHE A 90 -21.67 -20.67 14.47
C PHE A 90 -22.58 -20.17 13.34
N THR A 91 -22.31 -20.59 12.10
CA THR A 91 -23.04 -20.12 10.91
C THR A 91 -24.45 -20.70 10.78
N GLN A 92 -24.71 -21.85 11.40
CA GLN A 92 -26.04 -22.49 11.44
C GLN A 92 -26.80 -22.22 12.74
N SER A 93 -26.25 -21.40 13.64
CA SER A 93 -26.97 -21.04 14.87
C SER A 93 -28.21 -20.19 14.55
N GLU A 94 -29.26 -20.36 15.34
CA GLU A 94 -30.47 -19.56 15.15
C GLU A 94 -30.18 -18.08 15.42
N PRO A 95 -30.67 -17.15 14.57
CA PRO A 95 -30.53 -15.72 14.81
C PRO A 95 -31.11 -15.33 16.17
N THR A 96 -30.25 -14.91 17.09
CA THR A 96 -30.62 -14.46 18.44
C THR A 96 -30.47 -12.94 18.53
N GLY A 97 -31.13 -12.22 17.63
CA GLY A 97 -31.22 -10.76 17.69
C GLY A 97 -31.92 -10.33 18.99
N LYS A 98 -31.26 -9.45 19.75
CA LYS A 98 -31.82 -8.77 20.94
C LYS A 98 -31.79 -7.25 20.75
N GLU A 99 -31.81 -6.79 19.51
CA GLU A 99 -31.98 -5.39 19.20
C GLU A 99 -33.32 -4.89 19.75
N VAL A 100 -33.24 -3.92 20.66
CA VAL A 100 -34.37 -3.10 21.11
C VAL A 100 -34.46 -1.89 20.20
N TRP A 101 -35.58 -1.74 19.51
CA TRP A 101 -35.96 -0.53 18.76
C TRP A 101 -36.64 0.49 19.66
#